data_AF-A0A0B7BC56-F1
#
_entry.id   AF-A0A0B7BC56-F1
#
_cell.length_a   1.000
_cell.length_b   1.000
_cell.length_c   1.000
_cell.angle_alpha   90.00
_cell.angle_beta   90.00
_cell.angle_gamma   90.00
#
_symmetry.space_group_name_H-M   'P 1'
#
loop_
_entity.id
_entity.type
_entity.pdbx_description
1 polymer ?
#
loop_
_entity_poly.entity_id
_entity_poly.type
_entity_poly.pdbx_seq_one_letter_code
_entity_poly.pdbx_strand_id
1 'polypeptide(L)'
;VAGIYTIGLNVRDSTEIDEISSKPLDEFRMLVSGENQMRELPVVYKYSMSSITDIATEHSGNQQTTAGFASATLPTRRLPIYRETGTDVVLMLDSSVDDLYFGWMKSFVRDFILQLNI
;
A
#
# COMPACT_ATOMS: atom_id res chain seq x y z
N VAL A 1 -4.20 8.22 -9.47
CA VAL A 1 -3.69 8.53 -8.12
C VAL A 1 -3.16 7.24 -7.51
N ALA A 2 -2.05 7.26 -6.78
CA ALA A 2 -1.50 6.09 -6.09
C ALA A 2 -1.71 6.24 -4.59
N GLY A 3 -2.27 5.21 -3.94
CA GLY A 3 -2.45 5.16 -2.48
C GLY A 3 -1.44 4.23 -1.83
N ILE A 4 -0.87 4.64 -0.70
CA ILE A 4 -0.01 3.80 0.14
C ILE A 4 -0.88 3.18 1.23
N TYR A 5 -1.04 1.86 1.16
CA TYR A 5 -1.74 1.06 2.16
C TYR A 5 -0.76 0.37 3.08
N THR A 6 -1.03 0.43 4.38
CA THR A 6 -0.12 -0.10 5.39
C THR A 6 -0.81 -1.07 6.33
N ILE A 7 -0.17 -2.21 6.61
CA ILE A 7 -0.62 -3.19 7.60
C ILE A 7 0.44 -3.26 8.70
N GLY A 8 0.10 -2.82 9.91
CA GLY A 8 0.95 -2.93 11.09
C GLY A 8 0.63 -4.19 11.88
N LEU A 9 1.58 -5.12 11.98
CA LEU A 9 1.42 -6.37 12.73
C LEU A 9 2.02 -6.27 14.13
N ASN A 10 1.17 -6.37 15.14
CA ASN A 10 1.51 -6.30 16.56
C ASN A 10 2.33 -5.06 16.94
N VAL A 11 2.04 -3.94 16.26
CA VAL A 11 2.75 -2.67 16.43
C VAL A 11 2.28 -1.97 17.70
N ARG A 12 3.23 -1.61 18.58
CA ARG A 12 2.94 -0.88 19.83
C ARG A 12 2.89 0.62 19.64
N ASP A 13 3.68 1.14 18.71
CA ASP A 13 3.74 2.55 18.34
C ASP A 13 3.49 2.67 16.84
N SER A 14 2.33 3.22 16.48
CA SER A 14 1.93 3.36 15.08
C SER A 14 2.39 4.66 14.43
N THR A 15 3.15 5.52 15.12
CA THR A 15 3.47 6.87 14.61
C THR A 15 4.15 6.82 13.25
N GLU A 16 5.14 5.95 13.08
CA GLU A 16 5.85 5.79 11.81
C GLU A 16 4.90 5.31 10.68
N ILE A 17 4.13 4.25 10.94
CA ILE A 17 3.24 3.68 9.92
C ILE A 17 2.08 4.64 9.58
N ASP A 18 1.68 5.49 10.53
CA ASP A 18 0.67 6.54 10.34
C ASP A 18 1.17 7.62 9.37
N GLU A 19 2.46 7.98 9.42
CA GLU A 19 3.06 8.96 8.52
C GLU A 19 3.29 8.41 7.10
N ILE A 20 3.56 7.12 6.98
CA ILE A 20 3.75 6.44 5.68
C ILE A 20 2.41 6.24 4.95
N SER A 21 1.35 5.89 5.69
CA SER A 21 0.03 5.64 5.12
C SER A 21 -0.55 6.87 4.44
N SER A 22 -1.22 6.64 3.31
CA SER A 22 -2.14 7.64 2.75
C SER A 22 -3.28 7.95 3.73
N LYS A 23 -4.02 9.03 3.47
CA LYS A 23 -5.10 9.51 4.33
C LYS A 23 -6.45 9.37 3.62
N PRO A 24 -7.54 9.11 4.38
CA PRO A 24 -7.60 9.05 5.85
C PRO A 24 -7.15 7.69 6.44
N LEU A 25 -6.66 7.70 7.69
CA LEU A 25 -6.01 6.51 8.29
C LEU A 25 -6.96 5.32 8.51
N ASP A 26 -8.26 5.56 8.65
CA ASP A 26 -9.28 4.54 8.78
C ASP A 26 -9.52 3.77 7.47
N GLU A 27 -9.12 4.33 6.32
CA GLU A 27 -9.20 3.67 5.02
C GLU A 27 -7.88 3.01 4.61
N PHE A 28 -6.76 3.69 4.82
CA PHE A 28 -5.46 3.29 4.25
C PHE A 28 -4.57 2.50 5.22
N ARG A 29 -4.91 2.45 6.51
CA ARG A 29 -4.10 1.77 7.53
C ARG A 29 -4.90 0.74 8.31
N MET A 30 -4.26 -0.40 8.52
CA MET A 30 -4.80 -1.50 9.31
C MET A 30 -3.80 -1.93 10.37
N LEU A 31 -4.25 -2.05 11.61
CA LEU A 31 -3.46 -2.59 12.71
C LEU A 31 -4.04 -3.92 13.13
N VAL A 32 -3.20 -4.96 13.15
CA VAL A 32 -3.61 -6.32 13.50
C VAL A 32 -2.70 -6.89 14.57
N SER A 33 -3.27 -7.69 15.45
CA SER A 33 -2.55 -8.25 16.61
C SER A 33 -2.37 -9.77 16.53
N GLY A 34 -2.84 -10.42 15.47
CA GLY A 34 -2.72 -11.87 15.33
C GLY A 34 -3.17 -12.44 13.99
N GLU A 35 -2.89 -13.73 13.80
CA GLU A 35 -3.11 -14.45 12.54
C GLU A 35 -4.56 -14.43 12.07
N ASN A 36 -5.52 -14.60 12.97
CA ASN A 36 -6.94 -14.64 12.61
C ASN A 36 -7.38 -13.33 11.93
N GLN A 37 -6.93 -12.18 12.45
CA GLN A 37 -7.22 -10.89 11.85
C GLN A 37 -6.53 -10.77 10.49
N MET A 38 -5.28 -11.21 10.36
CA MET A 38 -4.56 -11.24 9.08
C MET A 38 -5.29 -12.04 7.98
N ARG A 39 -5.98 -13.13 8.34
CA ARG A 39 -6.75 -13.95 7.38
C ARG A 39 -8.04 -13.28 6.91
N GLU A 40 -8.60 -12.33 7.67
CA GLU A 40 -9.82 -11.60 7.31
C GLU A 40 -9.52 -10.37 6.44
N LEU A 41 -8.30 -9.84 6.52
CA LEU A 41 -7.90 -8.62 5.81
C LEU A 41 -8.03 -8.66 4.29
N PRO A 42 -7.69 -9.75 3.57
CA PRO A 42 -7.77 -9.77 2.12
C PRO A 42 -9.15 -9.35 1.59
N VAL A 43 -10.21 -9.78 2.29
CA VAL A 43 -11.60 -9.44 1.95
C VAL A 43 -11.83 -7.93 2.13
N VAL A 44 -11.39 -7.37 3.26
CA VAL A 44 -11.53 -5.94 3.55
C VAL A 44 -10.77 -5.09 2.52
N TYR A 45 -9.54 -5.48 2.17
CA TYR A 45 -8.70 -4.76 1.21
C TYR A 45 -9.27 -4.76 -0.21
N LYS A 46 -9.92 -5.84 -0.64
CA LYS A 46 -10.61 -5.87 -1.94
C LYS A 46 -11.67 -4.76 -2.04
N TYR A 47 -12.44 -4.54 -0.98
CA TYR A 47 -13.46 -3.49 -0.96
C TYR A 47 -12.83 -2.10 -0.97
N SER A 48 -11.78 -1.86 -0.16
CA SER A 48 -11.08 -0.56 -0.16
C SER A 48 -10.41 -0.25 -1.49
N MET A 49 -9.75 -1.22 -2.14
CA MET A 49 -9.11 -1.01 -3.44
C MET A 49 -10.09 -0.72 -4.57
N SER A 50 -11.27 -1.33 -4.52
CA SER A 50 -12.34 -1.06 -5.50
C SER A 50 -12.85 0.38 -5.41
N SER A 51 -12.81 1.00 -4.22
CA SER A 51 -13.18 2.40 -4.00
C SER A 51 -12.10 3.40 -4.45
N ILE A 52 -10.80 3.02 -4.50
CA ILE A 52 -9.72 3.92 -4.97
C ILE A 52 -9.85 4.25 -6.44
N THR A 53 -10.29 3.28 -7.25
CA THR A 53 -10.54 3.52 -8.68
C THR A 53 -11.50 4.69 -8.88
N ASP A 54 -12.44 4.90 -7.96
CA ASP A 54 -13.39 6.02 -7.98
C ASP A 54 -12.79 7.33 -7.41
N ILE A 55 -11.99 7.27 -6.34
CA ILE A 55 -11.35 8.45 -5.73
C ILE A 55 -10.28 9.07 -6.64
N ALA A 56 -9.58 8.23 -7.43
CA ALA A 56 -8.58 8.69 -8.40
C ALA A 56 -9.16 9.56 -9.53
N THR A 57 -10.48 9.44 -9.79
CA THR A 57 -11.21 10.25 -10.78
C THR A 57 -11.63 11.61 -10.24
N GLU A 58 -11.81 11.77 -8.92
CA GLU A 58 -12.36 13.01 -8.34
C GLU A 58 -11.28 13.97 -7.78
N HIS A 59 -10.11 13.46 -7.39
CA HIS A 59 -9.06 14.27 -6.71
C HIS A 59 -7.87 14.69 -7.59
N SER A 60 -8.07 14.89 -8.90
CA SER A 60 -7.11 15.62 -9.75
C SER A 60 -7.23 17.15 -9.50
N GLY A 61 -6.95 17.58 -8.27
CA GLY A 61 -7.03 18.98 -7.84
C GLY A 61 -5.80 19.39 -7.03
N ASN A 62 -4.80 19.93 -7.73
CA ASN A 62 -3.71 20.81 -7.28
C ASN A 62 -3.31 20.78 -5.79
N GLN A 63 -2.19 20.12 -5.48
CA GLN A 63 -1.25 20.63 -4.47
C GLN A 63 0.19 20.48 -4.97
N GLN A 64 0.76 21.58 -5.42
CA GLN A 64 2.17 21.71 -5.75
C GLN A 64 2.85 22.51 -4.63
N THR A 65 3.68 21.84 -3.83
CA THR A 65 4.52 22.50 -2.82
C THR A 65 5.96 22.56 -3.34
N THR A 66 6.47 23.77 -3.55
CA THR A 66 7.85 24.02 -4.01
C THR A 66 8.82 23.87 -2.84
N ALA A 67 9.68 22.85 -2.89
CA ALA A 67 10.89 22.77 -2.08
C ALA A 67 12.10 22.61 -3.03
N GLY A 68 12.99 23.60 -3.03
CA GLY A 68 14.18 23.61 -3.87
C GLY A 68 15.23 22.62 -3.35
N PHE A 69 15.61 21.64 -4.17
CA PHE A 69 16.74 20.75 -3.90
C PHE A 69 17.70 20.74 -5.10
N ALA A 70 18.99 20.70 -4.77
CA ALA A 70 20.11 20.74 -5.70
C ALA A 70 20.04 19.65 -6.78
N SER A 71 20.44 20.01 -8.00
CA SER A 71 20.39 19.14 -9.18
C SER A 71 21.46 18.05 -9.08
N ALA A 72 21.07 16.85 -8.65
CA ALA A 72 21.85 15.63 -8.83
C ALA A 72 21.49 15.01 -10.19
N THR A 73 22.49 14.81 -11.05
CA THR A 73 22.30 14.20 -12.38
C THR A 73 22.11 12.69 -12.23
N LEU A 74 20.85 12.25 -12.13
CA LEU A 74 20.49 10.83 -12.11
C LEU A 74 20.66 10.21 -13.51
N PRO A 75 21.07 8.93 -13.62
CA PRO A 75 21.12 8.22 -14.89
C PRO A 75 19.73 8.23 -15.56
N THR A 76 19.70 8.31 -16.90
CA THR A 76 18.46 8.33 -17.69
C THR A 76 17.58 7.14 -17.32
N ARG A 77 16.55 7.39 -16.50
CA ARG A 77 15.56 6.41 -16.11
C ARG A 77 14.82 5.98 -17.38
N ARG A 78 14.97 4.72 -17.79
CA ARG A 78 14.04 4.12 -18.75
C ARG A 78 12.66 4.19 -18.13
N LEU A 79 11.78 4.99 -18.74
CA LEU A 79 10.38 5.02 -18.33
C LEU A 79 9.77 3.65 -18.68
N PRO A 80 9.11 2.97 -17.72
CA PRO A 80 8.33 1.79 -18.05
C PRO A 80 7.33 2.11 -19.14
N ILE A 81 7.10 1.19 -20.07
CA ILE A 81 5.98 1.29 -21.00
C ILE A 81 4.73 0.95 -20.18
N TYR A 82 4.00 1.98 -19.77
CA TYR A 82 2.73 1.80 -19.06
C TYR A 82 1.65 1.41 -20.06
N ARG A 83 0.76 0.50 -19.66
CA ARG A 83 -0.50 0.32 -20.37
C ARG A 83 -1.40 1.52 -20.07
N GLU A 84 -2.19 1.95 -21.04
CA GLU A 84 -3.17 3.02 -20.83
C GLU A 84 -4.29 2.61 -19.86
N THR A 85 -4.46 1.30 -19.64
CA THR A 85 -5.43 0.71 -18.73
C THR A 85 -4.82 -0.42 -17.89
N GLY A 86 -5.34 -0.59 -16.68
CA GLY A 86 -4.88 -1.60 -15.71
C GLY A 86 -4.42 -1.00 -14.39
N THR A 87 -4.21 -1.85 -13.39
CA THR A 87 -3.77 -1.45 -12.05
C THR A 87 -2.41 -2.07 -11.75
N ASP A 88 -1.42 -1.23 -11.49
CA ASP A 88 -0.12 -1.68 -10.98
C ASP A 88 -0.16 -1.79 -9.45
N VAL A 89 0.23 -2.94 -8.91
CA VAL A 89 0.28 -3.20 -7.47
C VAL A 89 1.70 -3.52 -7.06
N VAL A 90 2.23 -2.78 -6.07
CA VAL A 90 3.54 -3.04 -5.46
C VAL A 90 3.32 -3.49 -4.02
N LEU A 91 3.82 -4.67 -3.69
CA LEU A 91 3.78 -5.23 -2.33
C LEU A 91 5.17 -5.10 -1.71
N MET A 92 5.27 -4.40 -0.59
CA MET A 92 6.50 -4.29 0.20
C MET A 92 6.30 -5.05 1.51
N LEU A 93 7.20 -6.00 1.79
CA LEU A 93 7.15 -6.84 2.98
C LEU A 93 8.40 -6.61 3.82
N ASP A 94 8.22 -6.36 5.11
CA ASP A 94 9.35 -6.32 6.05
C ASP A 94 9.85 -7.74 6.31
N SER A 95 11.13 -7.96 6.04
CA SER A 95 11.80 -9.26 6.22
C SER A 95 12.61 -9.35 7.50
N SER A 96 12.63 -8.30 8.32
CA SER A 96 13.33 -8.28 9.60
C SER A 96 12.57 -9.02 10.73
N VAL A 97 11.35 -9.47 10.44
CA VAL A 97 10.49 -10.25 11.37
C VAL A 97 10.89 -11.73 11.41
N ASP A 98 10.39 -12.47 12.42
CA ASP A 98 10.60 -13.91 12.50
C ASP A 98 9.82 -14.72 11.43
N ASP A 99 10.16 -16.00 11.30
CA ASP A 99 9.57 -16.90 10.30
C ASP A 99 8.06 -17.08 10.45
N LEU A 100 7.53 -16.96 11.67
CA LEU A 100 6.10 -17.10 11.93
C LEU A 100 5.35 -15.91 11.33
N TYR A 101 5.78 -14.69 11.66
CA TYR A 101 5.17 -13.47 11.14
C TYR A 101 5.40 -13.31 9.64
N PHE A 102 6.58 -13.66 9.14
CA PHE A 102 6.84 -13.67 7.70
C PHE A 102 5.96 -14.71 6.97
N GLY A 103 5.68 -15.85 7.61
CA GLY A 103 4.72 -16.84 7.15
C GLY A 103 3.30 -16.30 7.00
N TRP A 104 2.85 -15.50 7.97
CA TRP A 104 1.54 -14.84 7.92
C TRP A 104 1.47 -13.81 6.78
N MET A 105 2.51 -13.01 6.60
CA MET A 105 2.60 -12.03 5.51
C MET A 105 2.50 -12.71 4.13
N LYS A 106 3.23 -13.83 3.92
CA LYS A 106 3.14 -14.60 2.67
C LYS A 106 1.75 -15.18 2.42
N SER A 107 1.09 -15.68 3.46
CA SER A 107 -0.28 -16.19 3.36
C SER A 107 -1.25 -15.09 2.98
N PHE A 108 -1.16 -13.92 3.64
CA PHE A 108 -1.95 -12.74 3.29
C PHE A 108 -1.75 -12.35 1.81
N VAL A 109 -0.50 -12.24 1.35
CA VAL A 109 -0.21 -11.88 -0.06
C VAL A 109 -0.81 -12.88 -1.03
N ARG A 110 -0.66 -14.19 -0.76
CA ARG A 110 -1.25 -15.24 -1.59
C ARG A 110 -2.76 -15.07 -1.70
N ASP A 111 -3.44 -14.93 -0.57
CA ASP A 111 -4.90 -14.86 -0.52
C ASP A 111 -5.42 -13.55 -1.11
N PHE A 112 -4.69 -12.44 -0.91
CA PHE A 112 -4.97 -11.15 -1.49
C PHE A 112 -4.88 -11.18 -3.02
N ILE A 113 -3.78 -11.71 -3.59
CA ILE A 113 -3.61 -11.83 -5.05
C ILE A 113 -4.69 -12.73 -5.66
N LEU A 114 -5.08 -13.82 -5.00
CA LEU A 114 -6.17 -14.69 -5.48
C LEU A 114 -7.53 -13.99 -5.52
N GLN A 115 -7.72 -12.94 -4.73
CA GLN A 115 -8.94 -12.14 -4.71
C GLN A 115 -8.92 -10.98 -5.71
N LEU A 116 -7.74 -10.52 -6.10
CA LEU A 116 -7.58 -9.53 -7.15
C LEU A 116 -7.87 -10.19 -8.50
N ASN A 117 -8.83 -9.64 -9.23
CA ASN A 117 -9.11 -10.05 -10.60
C ASN A 117 -8.24 -9.22 -11.57
N ILE A 118 -6.92 -9.32 -11.39
CA ILE A 118 -5.89 -8.60 -12.18
C ILE A 118 -5.08 -9.55 -13.06
#